data_AF-A0A3D4QP31-F1
#
_entry.id   AF-A0A3D4QP31-F1
#
_cell.length_a   1.000
_cell.length_b   1.000
_cell.length_c   1.000
_cell.angle_alpha   90.00
_cell.angle_beta   90.00
_cell.angle_gamma   90.00
#
_symmetry.space_group_name_H-M   'P 1'
#
loop_
_entity.id
_entity.type
_entity.pdbx_description
1 polymer ?
#
loop_
_entity_poly.entity_id
_entity_poly.type
_entity_poly.pdbx_seq_one_letter_code
_entity_poly.pdbx_strand_id
1 'polypeptide(L)' 'MTRNPKVISFFDDRTFTITHIVMCPETGATAVIDPVLDYDAAAGRTYRESAEVVVNQIGQDDLTVEWVLETHVHA' A
#
# COMPACT_ATOMS: atom_id res chain seq x y z
N MET A 1 -11.98 -18.63 -17.02
CA MET A 1 -10.81 -17.74 -16.91
C MET A 1 -10.48 -17.61 -15.43
N THR A 2 -9.22 -17.78 -15.04
CA THR A 2 -8.80 -17.75 -13.63
C THR A 2 -8.81 -16.30 -13.13
N ARG A 3 -9.60 -16.03 -12.08
CA ARG A 3 -9.73 -14.72 -11.42
C ARG A 3 -8.61 -14.50 -10.41
N ASN A 4 -7.37 -14.42 -10.90
CA ASN A 4 -6.23 -14.18 -10.01
C ASN A 4 -6.04 -12.66 -9.86
N PRO A 5 -6.11 -12.09 -8.65
CA PRO A 5 -5.78 -10.68 -8.45
C PRO A 5 -4.31 -10.43 -8.80
N LYS A 6 -4.01 -9.24 -9.31
CA LYS A 6 -2.62 -8.77 -9.40
C LYS A 6 -2.23 -8.21 -8.04
N VAL A 7 -1.08 -8.63 -7.52
CA VAL A 7 -0.57 -8.21 -6.22
C VAL A 7 0.82 -7.62 -6.39
N ILE A 8 1.02 -6.42 -5.87
CA ILE A 8 2.32 -5.74 -5.78
C ILE A 8 2.59 -5.48 -4.30
N SER A 9 3.81 -5.74 -3.85
CA SER A 9 4.19 -5.66 -2.44
C SER A 9 5.38 -4.72 -2.26
N PHE A 10 5.33 -3.92 -1.19
CA PHE A 10 6.38 -2.97 -0.82
C PHE A 10 6.83 -3.29 0.60
N PHE A 11 8.12 -3.53 0.78
CA PHE A 11 8.71 -3.79 2.10
C PHE A 11 9.28 -2.49 2.67
N ASP A 12 8.91 -2.17 3.90
CA ASP A 12 9.55 -1.10 4.67
C ASP A 12 10.61 -1.69 5.61
N ASP A 13 11.88 -1.41 5.34
CA ASP A 13 13.02 -1.89 6.13
C ASP A 13 13.02 -1.35 7.58
N ARG A 14 12.28 -0.27 7.87
CA ARG A 14 12.27 0.37 9.20
C ARG A 14 11.36 -0.34 10.18
N THR A 15 10.18 -0.77 9.72
CA THR A 15 9.15 -1.42 10.53
C THR A 15 8.98 -2.90 10.20
N PHE A 16 9.60 -3.38 9.12
CA PHE A 16 9.44 -4.74 8.58
C PHE A 16 8.00 -5.02 8.11
N THR A 17 7.21 -3.97 7.88
CA THR A 17 5.87 -4.06 7.30
C THR A 17 5.94 -4.37 5.81
N ILE A 18 4.98 -5.15 5.31
CA ILE A 18 4.75 -5.30 3.87
C ILE A 18 3.41 -4.66 3.54
N THR A 19 3.43 -3.57 2.79
CA THR A 19 2.24 -2.95 2.21
C THR A 19 1.89 -3.63 0.89
N HIS A 20 0.61 -3.86 0.61
CA HIS A 20 0.16 -4.49 -0.63
C HIS A 20 -0.78 -3.60 -1.44
N ILE A 21 -0.60 -3.59 -2.76
CA ILE A 21 -1.64 -3.22 -3.73
C ILE A 21 -2.24 -4.50 -4.27
N VAL A 22 -3.56 -4.65 -4.17
CA VAL A 22 -4.32 -5.79 -4.70
C VAL A 22 -5.34 -5.28 -5.72
N MET A 23 -5.26 -5.76 -6.95
CA MET A 23 -6.08 -5.28 -8.07
C MET A 23 -6.86 -6.41 -8.74
N CYS A 24 -8.14 -6.16 -9.00
CA CYS A 24 -8.96 -6.99 -9.89
C CYS A 24 -8.57 -6.74 -11.36
N PRO A 25 -8.05 -7.74 -12.10
CA PRO A 25 -7.65 -7.55 -13.49
C PRO A 25 -8.82 -7.33 -14.45
N GLU A 26 -10.05 -7.69 -14.06
CA GLU A 26 -11.25 -7.53 -14.89
C GLU A 26 -11.85 -6.11 -14.78
N THR A 27 -11.81 -5.50 -13.60
CA THR A 27 -12.48 -4.21 -13.33
C THR A 27 -11.53 -3.06 -13.04
N GLY A 28 -10.25 -3.33 -12.70
CA GLY A 28 -9.31 -2.32 -12.22
C GLY A 28 -9.53 -1.90 -10.76
N ALA A 29 -10.57 -2.43 -10.10
CA ALA A 29 -10.85 -2.17 -8.69
C ALA A 29 -9.63 -2.54 -7.84
N THR A 30 -9.14 -1.58 -7.07
CA THR A 30 -7.87 -1.69 -6.34
C THR A 30 -8.05 -1.45 -4.85
N ALA A 31 -7.40 -2.27 -4.03
CA ALA A 31 -7.27 -2.10 -2.60
C ALA A 31 -5.79 -1.89 -2.21
N VAL A 32 -5.54 -1.00 -1.26
CA VAL A 32 -4.25 -0.86 -0.57
C VAL A 32 -4.39 -1.47 0.81
N ILE A 33 -3.48 -2.37 1.20
CA ILE A 33 -3.52 -3.10 2.47
C ILE A 33 -2.27 -2.75 3.28
N ASP A 34 -2.48 -2.40 4.55
CA ASP A 34 -1.44 -2.06 5.54
C ASP A 34 -0.43 -1.00 5.04
N PRO A 35 -0.89 0.19 4.57
CA PRO A 35 0.00 1.28 4.18
C PRO A 35 0.77 1.86 5.37
N VAL A 36 2.05 2.15 5.17
CA VAL A 36 2.92 2.75 6.20
C VAL A 36 2.99 4.27 6.05
N LEU A 37 2.77 4.98 7.17
CA LEU A 37 3.21 6.36 7.36
C LEU A 37 4.53 6.34 8.13
N ASP A 38 5.61 6.80 7.50
CA ASP A 38 6.93 6.84 8.11
C ASP A 38 6.94 7.69 9.37
N TYR A 39 7.54 7.18 10.45
CA TYR A 39 7.63 7.88 11.74
C TYR A 39 9.03 7.83 12.34
N ASP A 40 9.54 8.98 12.77
CA ASP A 40 10.75 9.13 13.58
C ASP A 40 10.35 9.42 15.03
N ALA A 41 10.50 8.40 15.88
CA ALA A 41 10.14 8.47 17.29
C ALA A 41 11.03 9.42 18.12
N ALA A 42 12.28 9.66 17.70
CA ALA A 42 13.17 10.56 18.43
C ALA A 42 12.82 12.04 18.19
N ALA A 43 12.35 12.37 16.99
CA ALA A 43 11.97 13.73 16.61
C ALA A 43 10.46 14.00 16.67
N GLY A 44 9.63 12.97 16.82
CA GLY A 44 8.16 13.08 16.73
C GLY A 44 7.69 13.51 15.33
N ARG A 45 8.44 13.14 14.28
CA ARG A 45 8.17 13.58 12.89
C ARG A 45 7.60 12.46 12.06
N THR A 46 6.66 12.83 11.19
CA THR A 46 6.13 11.94 10.15
C THR A 46 6.70 12.31 8.80
N TYR A 47 6.91 11.30 7.96
CA TYR A 47 7.29 11.45 6.56
C TYR A 47 6.36 10.57 5.70
N ARG A 48 6.51 10.59 4.37
CA ARG A 48 5.55 9.93 3.46
C ARG A 48 6.21 9.09 2.38
N GLU A 49 7.49 8.81 2.47
CA GLU A 49 8.25 8.11 1.44
C GLU A 49 7.63 6.75 1.13
N SER A 50 7.27 5.98 2.16
CA SER A 50 6.62 4.67 2.02
C SER A 50 5.25 4.78 1.32
N ALA A 51 4.42 5.75 1.74
CA ALA A 51 3.12 5.99 1.12
C ALA A 51 3.24 6.54 -0.31
N GLU A 52 4.24 7.37 -0.60
CA GLU A 52 4.48 7.95 -1.92
C GLU A 52 4.86 6.88 -2.95
N VAL A 53 5.59 5.83 -2.55
CA VAL A 53 5.87 4.68 -3.43
C VAL A 53 4.57 4.02 -3.90
N VAL A 54 3.61 3.83 -2.98
CA VAL A 54 2.28 3.24 -3.29
C VAL A 54 1.48 4.16 -4.21
N VAL A 55 1.42 5.46 -3.90
CA VAL A 55 0.71 6.47 -4.72
C VAL A 55 1.30 6.56 -6.12
N ASN A 56 2.63 6.53 -6.23
CA ASN A 56 3.31 6.54 -7.52
C ASN A 56 2.98 5.29 -8.35
N GLN A 57 2.93 4.10 -7.74
CA GLN A 57 2.51 2.88 -8.45
C GLN A 57 1.06 2.98 -8.94
N ILE A 58 0.16 3.47 -8.08
CA ILE A 58 -1.25 3.70 -8.44
C ILE A 58 -1.37 4.65 -9.63
N GLY A 59 -0.63 5.75 -9.62
CA GLY A 59 -0.63 6.73 -10.71
C GLY A 59 -0.01 6.22 -12.01
N GLN A 60 1.06 5.42 -11.93
CA GLN A 60 1.72 4.85 -13.11
C GLN A 60 0.83 3.86 -13.86
N ASP A 61 0.04 3.08 -13.13
CA ASP A 61 -0.84 2.04 -13.70
C ASP A 61 -2.29 2.52 -13.90
N ASP A 62 -2.58 3.80 -13.64
CA ASP A 62 -3.92 4.42 -13.72
C ASP A 62 -4.98 3.65 -12.90
N LEU A 63 -4.62 3.30 -11.66
CA LEU A 63 -5.45 2.46 -10.79
C LEU A 63 -6.49 3.28 -10.04
N THR A 64 -7.70 2.74 -9.95
CA THR A 64 -8.77 3.30 -9.12
C THR A 64 -8.79 2.60 -7.77
N VAL A 65 -8.35 3.29 -6.72
CA VAL A 65 -8.41 2.78 -5.34
C VAL A 65 -9.82 2.93 -4.79
N GLU A 66 -10.44 1.80 -4.46
CA GLU A 66 -11.76 1.77 -3.81
C GLU A 66 -11.65 1.53 -2.30
N TRP A 67 -10.56 0.89 -1.86
CA TRP A 67 -10.38 0.47 -0.47
C TRP A 67 -8.97 0.76 0.03
N VAL A 68 -8.91 1.31 1.25
CA VAL A 68 -7.71 1.31 2.09
C VAL A 68 -8.05 0.45 3.30
N LEU A 69 -7.35 -0.67 3.44
CA LEU A 69 -7.66 -1.71 4.41
C LEU A 69 -6.51 -1.86 5.40
N GLU A 70 -6.86 -2.01 6.66
CA GLU A 70 -5.94 -2.39 7.73
C GLU A 70 -6.30 -3.80 8.19
N THR A 71 -5.29 -4.66 8.34
CA THR A 71 -5.48 -6.01 8.86
C THR A 71 -5.83 -6.00 10.34
N HIS A 72 -5.30 -5.03 11.09
CA HIS A 72 -5.53 -4.84 12.52
C HIS A 72 -5.09 -3.44 12.97
N VAL A 73 -5.20 -3.15 14.27
CA VAL A 73 -4.53 -1.98 14.88
C VAL A 73 -3.06 -2.35 15.11
N HIS A 74 -2.19 -1.86 14.24
CA HIS A 74 -0.73 -2.08 14.33
C HIS A 74 -0.15 -1.42 15.59
N ALA A 75 0.91 -2.02 16.15
CA ALA A 75 1.49 -1.67 17.46
C ALA A 75 2.79 -0.86 17.38
#